data_AF-A0A822ARW6-F1
#
_entry.id   AF-A0A822ARW6-F1
#
_cell.length_a   1.000
_cell.length_b   1.000
_cell.length_c   1.000
_cell.angle_alpha   90.00
_cell.angle_beta   90.00
_cell.angle_gamma   90.00
#
_symmetry.space_group_name_H-M   'P 1'
#
loop_
_entity.id
_entity.type
_entity.pdbx_description
1 polymer ?
#
loop_
_entity_poly.entity_id
_entity_poly.type
_entity_poly.pdbx_seq_one_letter_code
_entity_poly.pdbx_strand_id
1 'polypeptide(L)' 'MLAITCSAIHVADEAFRNNFQNYQSSLERGQILPMESLPNSSSVELVFEHIKYKMHVTKCGPSSYFVVMNDSYVEVEAH' A
#
# COMPACT_ATOMS: atom_id res chain seq x y z
N MET A 1 -17.82 3.91 -3.21
CA MET A 1 -16.76 2.88 -3.33
C MET A 1 -15.47 3.42 -3.95
N LEU A 2 -15.49 4.04 -5.14
CA LEU A 2 -14.29 4.61 -5.78
C LEU A 2 -13.45 5.53 -4.87
N ALA A 3 -14.09 6.45 -4.13
CA ALA A 3 -13.38 7.34 -3.20
C ALA A 3 -12.59 6.56 -2.14
N ILE A 4 -13.20 5.54 -1.56
CA ILE A 4 -12.59 4.71 -0.51
C ILE A 4 -11.42 3.91 -1.09
N THR A 5 -11.61 3.27 -2.25
CA THR A 5 -10.55 2.50 -2.93
C THR A 5 -9.38 3.38 -3.35
N CYS A 6 -9.65 4.57 -3.90
CA CYS A 6 -8.62 5.53 -4.29
C CYS A 6 -7.83 6.03 -3.07
N SER A 7 -8.51 6.42 -1.99
CA SER A 7 -7.85 6.79 -0.73
C SER A 7 -7.03 5.64 -0.14
N ALA A 8 -7.52 4.40 -0.23
CA ALA A 8 -6.79 3.22 0.23
C ALA A 8 -5.47 3.04 -0.52
N ILE A 9 -5.54 3.10 -1.85
CA ILE A 9 -4.38 2.97 -2.73
C ILE A 9 -3.40 4.10 -2.47
N HIS A 10 -3.87 5.33 -2.29
CA HIS A 10 -3.02 6.48 -2.00
C HIS A 10 -2.23 6.28 -0.71
N VAL A 11 -2.91 5.94 0.39
CA VAL A 11 -2.26 5.72 1.70
C VAL A 11 -1.28 4.55 1.63
N ALA A 12 -1.63 3.47 0.92
CA ALA A 12 -0.74 2.33 0.74
C ALA A 12 0.47 2.67 -0.13
N ASP A 13 0.30 3.39 -1.24
CA ASP A 13 1.40 3.78 -2.12
C ASP A 13 2.36 4.74 -1.45
N GLU A 14 1.87 5.70 -0.66
CA GLU A 14 2.72 6.56 0.16
C GLU A 14 3.59 5.72 1.12
N ALA A 15 3.00 4.72 1.79
CA ALA A 15 3.74 3.82 2.66
C ALA A 15 4.80 3.01 1.90
N PHE A 16 4.48 2.47 0.72
CA PHE A 16 5.44 1.75 -0.12
C PHE A 16 6.58 2.65 -0.60
N ARG A 17 6.28 3.88 -0.99
CA ARG A 17 7.29 4.87 -1.42
C ARG A 17 8.21 5.26 -0.27
N ASN A 18 7.66 5.48 0.92
CA ASN A 18 8.46 5.76 2.12
C ASN A 18 9.37 4.59 2.48
N ASN A 19 8.87 3.36 2.44
CA ASN A 19 9.67 2.16 2.68
C ASN A 19 10.80 2.01 1.66
N PHE A 20 10.51 2.25 0.38
CA PHE A 20 11.51 2.23 -0.68
C PHE A 20 12.60 3.30 -0.49
N GLN A 21 12.20 4.54 -0.18
CA GLN A 21 13.14 5.63 0.11
C GLN A 21 14.02 5.31 1.33
N ASN A 22 13.42 4.79 2.41
CA ASN A 22 14.16 4.38 3.61
C ASN A 22 15.18 3.28 3.31
N TYR A 23 14.81 2.32 2.47
CA TYR A 23 15.70 1.27 2.01
C TYR A 23 16.86 1.85 1.19
N GLN A 24 16.57 2.71 0.23
CA GLN A 24 17.56 3.37 -0.61
C GLN A 24 18.55 4.19 0.23
N SER A 25 18.08 5.05 1.13
CA SER A 25 18.94 5.86 1.99
C SER A 25 19.76 5.03 2.99
N SER A 26 19.31 3.83 3.35
CA SER A 26 20.10 2.92 4.19
C SER A 26 21.19 2.25 3.37
N LEU A 27 20.88 1.83 2.14
CA LEU A 27 21.87 1.30 1.20
C LEU A 27 22.98 2.31 0.86
N GLU A 28 22.61 3.58 0.62
CA GLU A 28 23.57 4.67 0.37
C GLU A 28 24.55 4.90 1.53
N ARG A 29 24.15 4.52 2.75
CA ARG A 29 24.98 4.56 3.96
C ARG A 29 25.70 3.23 4.25
N GLY A 30 25.61 2.25 3.34
CA GLY A 30 26.25 0.94 3.48
C GLY A 30 25.50 -0.05 4.38
N GLN A 31 24.23 0.22 4.72
CA GLN A 31 23.38 -0.67 5.52
C GLN A 31 22.43 -1.45 4.61
N ILE A 32 22.44 -2.79 4.72
CA ILE A 32 21.48 -3.66 4.05
C ILE A 32 20.34 -3.95 5.04
N LEU A 33 19.16 -3.42 4.76
CA LEU A 33 17.97 -3.68 5.56
C LEU A 33 17.37 -5.07 5.25
N PRO A 34 16.66 -5.68 6.21
CA PRO A 34 16.00 -6.97 6.00
C PRO A 34 14.87 -6.86 4.97
N MET A 35 14.48 -7.99 4.37
CA MET A 35 13.37 -8.06 3.41
C MET A 35 12.05 -7.48 3.94
N GLU A 36 11.82 -7.60 5.26
CA GLU A 36 10.65 -7.07 5.94
C GLU A 36 10.52 -5.53 5.85
N SER A 37 11.60 -4.80 5.53
CA SER A 37 11.52 -3.34 5.32
C SER A 37 10.91 -2.94 3.98
N LEU A 38 10.71 -3.89 3.06
CA LEU A 38 10.10 -3.67 1.75
C LEU A 38 8.84 -4.53 1.59
N PRO A 39 7.79 -4.33 2.41
CA PRO A 39 6.55 -5.07 2.26
C PRO A 39 5.85 -4.64 0.97
N ASN A 40 5.34 -5.61 0.22
CA ASN A 40 4.48 -5.35 -0.94
C ASN A 40 3.00 -5.24 -0.57
N SER A 41 2.66 -5.49 0.70
CA SER A 41 1.29 -5.53 1.21
C SER A 41 1.14 -4.60 2.39
N SER A 42 0.03 -3.88 2.48
CA SER A 42 -0.28 -2.96 3.56
C SER A 42 -1.76 -3.05 3.96
N SER A 43 -2.02 -3.05 5.26
CA SER A 43 -3.37 -2.96 5.81
C SER A 43 -3.76 -1.50 5.97
N VAL A 44 -4.83 -1.07 5.30
CA VAL A 44 -5.33 0.30 5.38
C VAL A 44 -6.68 0.30 6.10
N GLU A 45 -6.82 1.20 7.08
CA GLU A 45 -8.07 1.44 7.79
C GLU A 45 -8.53 2.87 7.53
N LEU A 46 -9.73 3.04 7.00
CA LEU A 46 -10.35 4.34 6.74
C LEU A 46 -11.69 4.43 7.48
N VAL A 47 -12.07 5.64 7.88
CA VAL A 47 -13.41 5.92 8.42
C VAL A 47 -14.08 6.93 7.52
N PHE A 48 -15.24 6.57 6.98
CA PHE A 48 -16.04 7.43 6.12
C PHE A 48 -17.51 7.30 6.52
N GLU A 49 -18.18 8.43 6.74
CA GLU A 49 -19.60 8.49 7.16
C GLU A 49 -19.94 7.56 8.34
N HIS A 50 -19.08 7.54 9.37
CA HIS A 50 -19.19 6.68 10.56
C HIS A 50 -19.06 5.17 10.32
N ILE A 51 -18.68 4.75 9.10
CA ILE A 51 -18.39 3.36 8.76
C ILE A 51 -16.88 3.17 8.69
N LYS A 52 -16.38 2.11 9.34
CA LYS A 52 -14.97 1.70 9.28
C LYS A 52 -14.75 0.73 8.13
N TYR A 53 -13.79 1.06 7.27
CA TYR A 53 -13.36 0.28 6.12
C TYR A 53 -11.96 -0.27 6.37
N LYS A 54 -11.84 -1.60 6.46
CA LYS A 54 -10.55 -2.29 6.56
C LYS A 54 -10.24 -2.97 5.24
N MET A 55 -9.13 -2.60 4.62
CA MET A 55 -8.70 -3.09 3.32
C MET A 55 -7.28 -3.62 3.42
N HIS A 56 -6.95 -4.61 2.59
CA HIS A 56 -5.58 -5.07 2.38
C HIS A 56 -5.19 -4.69 0.96
N VAL A 57 -4.19 -3.84 0.82
CA VAL A 57 -3.68 -3.37 -0.47
C VAL A 57 -2.36 -4.07 -0.74
N THR A 58 -2.26 -4.76 -1.86
CA THR A 58 -1.04 -5.43 -2.32
C THR A 58 -0.58 -4.79 -3.61
N LYS A 59 0.69 -4.40 -3.69
CA LYS A 59 1.33 -3.89 -4.90
C LYS A 59 1.83 -5.08 -5.73
N CYS A 60 1.21 -5.30 -6.88
CA CYS A 60 1.50 -6.42 -7.79
C CYS A 60 2.41 -6.01 -8.96
N GLY A 61 2.52 -4.71 -9.22
CA GLY A 61 3.40 -4.15 -10.25
C GLY A 61 3.77 -2.70 -9.94
N PRO A 62 4.48 -2.00 -10.85
CA PRO A 62 4.85 -0.60 -10.67
C PRO A 62 3.64 0.31 -10.41
N SER A 63 2.54 0.04 -11.14
CA SER A 63 1.29 0.80 -11.16
C SER A 63 0.06 -0.07 -10.85
N SER A 64 0.25 -1.35 -10.57
CA SER A 64 -0.84 -2.33 -10.41
C SER A 64 -1.03 -2.70 -8.94
N TYR A 65 -2.26 -2.56 -8.45
CA TYR A 65 -2.64 -2.80 -7.07
C TYR A 65 -3.81 -3.79 -6.99
N PHE A 66 -3.75 -4.65 -5.99
CA PHE A 66 -4.80 -5.58 -5.63
C PHE A 66 -5.35 -5.18 -4.26
N VAL A 67 -6.62 -4.79 -4.21
CA VAL A 67 -7.29 -4.34 -2.99
C VAL A 67 -8.31 -5.38 -2.57
N VAL A 68 -8.15 -5.92 -1.36
CA VAL A 68 -9.02 -6.94 -0.76
C VAL A 68 -9.79 -6.35 0.41
N MET A 69 -11.09 -6.61 0.46
CA MET A 69 -11.98 -6.22 1.56
C MET A 69 -13.07 -7.27 1.71
N ASN A 70 -13.21 -7.84 2.92
CA ASN A 70 -14.28 -8.78 3.26
C ASN A 70 -14.43 -9.91 2.21
N ASP A 71 -13.32 -10.61 1.93
CA ASP A 71 -13.22 -11.70 0.95
C ASP A 71 -13.50 -11.33 -0.52
N SER A 72 -13.82 -10.07 -0.81
CA SER A 72 -13.92 -9.53 -2.17
C SER A 72 -12.64 -8.81 -2.55
N TYR A 73 -12.33 -8.77 -3.85
CA TYR A 73 -11.15 -8.09 -4.37
C TYR A 73 -11.46 -7.19 -5.56
N VAL A 74 -10.60 -6.20 -5.77
CA VAL A 74 -10.57 -5.37 -6.98
C VAL A 74 -9.11 -5.17 -7.41
N GLU A 75 -8.86 -5.36 -8.69
CA GLU A 75 -7.59 -5.02 -9.33
C GLU A 75 -7.68 -3.61 -9.91
N VAL A 76 -6.68 -2.79 -9.64
CA VAL A 76 -6.64 -1.38 -10.04
C VAL A 76 -5.30 -1.07 -10.66
N GLU A 77 -5.34 -0.41 -11.81
CA GLU A 77 -4.17 0.14 -12.49
C GLU A 77 -4.17 1.66 -12.29
N ALA A 78 -3.20 2.16 -11.52
CA ALA A 78 -3.07 3.58 -11.18
C ALA A 78 -1.93 4.21 -11.99
N HIS A 79 -2.26 5.25 -12.76
CA HIS A 79 -1.32 6.02 -13.58
C HIS A 79 -0.93 7.33 -12.90
#